data_AF-A0AAP1E2C0-F1
#
_entry.id   AF-A0AAP1E2C0-F1
#
_cell.length_a   1.000
_cell.length_b   1.000
_cell.length_c   1.000
_cell.angle_alpha   90.00
_cell.angle_beta   90.00
_cell.angle_gamma   90.00
#
_symmetry.space_group_name_H-M   'P 1'
#
loop_
_entity.id
_entity.type
_entity.pdbx_description
1 polymer ?
#
loop_
_entity_poly.entity_id
_entity_poly.type
_entity_poly.pdbx_seq_one_letter_code
_entity_poly.pdbx_strand_id
1 'polypeptide(L)'
;MSKKVSASYIIIIGLMLFALFFGAGNLIFPPMLGQMAGKNVWVANAGFLVTGVGLPLLAITAFVFSGKQNLQSLASRVHPVFGIVFTTILYLAIGPFFAIPRSGNVSFEIGVKPFLSNDASPVSLIIFTILFFALACLLSLNPSKIIDIVGKFLTPIKLTFIGLLVVVALIRPIGTIQAPSKGYNITSVF
;
A
#
# COMPACT_ATOMS: atom_id res chain seq x y z
N MET A 1 34.34 -6.84 12.94
CA MET A 1 33.44 -7.94 13.40
C MET A 1 32.05 -7.70 12.84
N SER A 2 31.61 -8.53 11.89
CA SER A 2 30.23 -8.49 11.39
C SER A 2 29.31 -9.02 12.49
N LYS A 3 28.61 -8.11 13.19
CA LYS A 3 27.58 -8.48 14.18
C LYS A 3 26.47 -9.17 13.38
N LYS A 4 26.41 -10.51 13.43
CA LYS A 4 25.31 -11.26 12.80
C LYS A 4 24.01 -10.75 13.40
N VAL A 5 23.22 -10.07 12.59
CA VAL A 5 21.92 -9.56 12.97
C VAL A 5 21.06 -10.76 13.37
N SER A 6 20.45 -10.72 14.57
CA SER A 6 19.60 -11.80 15.06
C SER A 6 18.44 -12.04 14.07
N ALA A 7 18.14 -13.30 13.76
CA ALA A 7 17.05 -13.65 12.85
C ALA A 7 15.71 -13.04 13.29
N SER A 8 15.46 -12.97 14.59
CA SER A 8 14.28 -12.31 15.16
C SER A 8 14.22 -10.83 14.81
N TYR A 9 15.36 -10.14 14.78
CA TYR A 9 15.43 -8.72 14.42
C TYR A 9 15.14 -8.51 12.93
N ILE A 10 15.62 -9.40 12.07
CA ILE A 10 15.33 -9.39 10.63
C ILE A 10 13.82 -9.59 10.40
N ILE A 11 13.21 -10.55 11.10
CA ILE A 11 11.77 -10.81 11.00
C ILE A 11 10.95 -9.59 11.45
N ILE A 12 11.30 -8.97 12.58
CA ILE A 12 10.59 -7.78 13.08
C ILE A 12 10.69 -6.61 12.09
N ILE A 13 11.88 -6.33 11.54
CA ILE A 13 12.05 -5.29 10.53
C ILE A 13 11.27 -5.63 9.26
N GLY A 14 11.33 -6.88 8.79
CA GLY A 14 10.60 -7.33 7.62
C GLY A 14 9.08 -7.15 7.79
N LEU A 15 8.55 -7.49 8.97
CA LEU A 15 7.15 -7.27 9.32
C LEU A 15 6.79 -5.79 9.38
N MET A 16 7.66 -4.94 9.95
CA MET A 16 7.45 -3.49 9.97
C MET A 16 7.44 -2.90 8.55
N LEU A 17 8.40 -3.27 7.71
CA LEU A 17 8.46 -2.85 6.31
C LEU A 17 7.22 -3.34 5.54
N PHE A 18 6.82 -4.59 5.75
CA PHE A 18 5.57 -5.12 5.21
C PHE A 18 4.40 -4.24 5.64
N ALA A 19 4.26 -3.92 6.93
CA ALA A 19 3.14 -3.13 7.42
C ALA A 19 3.07 -1.71 6.85
N LEU A 20 4.23 -1.12 6.58
CA LEU A 20 4.37 0.21 5.98
C LEU A 20 4.05 0.21 4.48
N PHE A 21 4.52 -0.80 3.73
CA PHE A 21 4.27 -0.90 2.28
C PHE A 21 2.92 -1.56 1.95
N PHE A 22 2.40 -2.40 2.82
CA PHE A 22 1.13 -3.11 2.63
C PHE A 22 -0.04 -2.20 3.02
N GLY A 23 -0.44 -1.32 2.09
CA GLY A 23 -1.57 -0.39 2.22
C GLY A 23 -2.83 -0.84 1.47
N ALA A 24 -3.85 0.04 1.42
CA ALA A 24 -5.11 -0.22 0.73
C ALA A 24 -4.94 -0.61 -0.75
N GLY A 25 -3.97 0.00 -1.46
CA GLY A 25 -3.67 -0.37 -2.83
C GLY A 25 -3.27 -1.85 -2.99
N ASN A 26 -2.44 -2.36 -2.08
CA ASN A 26 -2.00 -3.76 -2.11
C ASN A 26 -3.09 -4.76 -1.67
N LEU A 27 -4.18 -4.28 -1.08
CA LEU A 27 -5.35 -5.10 -0.76
C LEU A 27 -6.37 -5.15 -1.91
N ILE A 28 -6.43 -4.10 -2.74
CA ILE A 28 -7.49 -3.94 -3.76
C ILE A 28 -6.98 -4.30 -5.15
N PHE A 29 -5.79 -3.83 -5.52
CA PHE A 29 -5.27 -4.00 -6.87
C PHE A 29 -4.90 -5.44 -7.21
N PRO A 30 -4.24 -6.23 -6.34
CA PRO A 30 -3.86 -7.60 -6.72
C PRO A 30 -5.08 -8.51 -6.97
N PRO A 31 -6.13 -8.52 -6.12
CA PRO A 31 -7.36 -9.26 -6.45
C PRO A 31 -8.00 -8.79 -7.75
N MET A 32 -8.06 -7.47 -7.99
CA MET A 32 -8.60 -6.92 -9.23
C MET A 32 -7.78 -7.33 -10.46
N LEU A 33 -6.45 -7.25 -10.38
CA LEU A 33 -5.53 -7.69 -11.41
C LEU A 33 -5.70 -9.19 -11.69
N GLY A 34 -5.80 -10.03 -10.65
CA GLY A 34 -6.02 -11.47 -10.80
C GLY A 34 -7.34 -11.79 -11.51
N GLN A 35 -8.42 -11.08 -11.15
CA GLN A 35 -9.72 -11.20 -11.83
C GLN A 35 -9.64 -10.77 -13.30
N MET A 36 -8.98 -9.65 -13.60
CA MET A 36 -8.85 -9.13 -14.97
C MET A 36 -7.91 -9.97 -15.84
N ALA A 37 -6.90 -10.60 -15.25
CA ALA A 37 -5.93 -11.45 -15.94
C ALA A 37 -6.46 -12.85 -16.23
N GLY A 38 -7.41 -13.37 -15.43
CA GLY A 38 -8.03 -14.66 -15.64
C GLY A 38 -6.99 -15.78 -15.80
N LYS A 39 -6.99 -16.46 -16.95
CA LYS A 39 -6.00 -17.51 -17.28
C LYS A 39 -4.54 -17.02 -17.25
N ASN A 40 -4.28 -15.74 -17.49
CA ASN A 40 -2.94 -15.15 -17.52
C ASN A 40 -2.45 -14.66 -16.14
N VAL A 41 -3.13 -15.04 -15.05
CA VAL A 41 -2.83 -14.58 -13.68
C VAL A 41 -1.37 -14.77 -13.27
N TRP A 42 -0.71 -15.86 -13.69
CA TRP A 42 0.69 -16.11 -13.34
C TRP A 42 1.65 -15.10 -13.96
N VAL A 43 1.41 -14.72 -15.22
CA VAL A 43 2.22 -13.72 -15.93
C VAL A 43 1.96 -12.32 -15.39
N ALA A 44 0.69 -11.99 -15.13
CA ALA A 44 0.31 -10.72 -14.52
C ALA A 44 0.90 -10.58 -13.10
N ASN A 45 0.91 -11.65 -12.31
CA ASN A 45 1.55 -11.68 -10.99
C ASN A 45 3.07 -11.52 -11.08
N ALA A 46 3.73 -12.14 -12.06
CA ALA A 46 5.16 -11.94 -12.28
C ALA A 46 5.48 -10.47 -12.60
N GLY A 47 4.70 -9.84 -13.49
CA GLY A 47 4.78 -8.40 -13.77
C GLY A 47 4.58 -7.56 -12.52
N PHE A 48 3.51 -7.83 -11.76
CA PHE A 48 3.22 -7.15 -10.50
C PHE A 48 4.34 -7.31 -9.45
N LEU A 49 4.97 -8.47 -9.34
CA LEU A 49 6.08 -8.68 -8.41
C LEU A 49 7.31 -7.85 -8.83
N VAL A 50 7.63 -7.79 -10.12
CA VAL A 50 8.78 -7.01 -10.62
C VAL A 50 8.57 -5.51 -10.37
N THR A 51 7.40 -4.97 -10.70
CA THR A 51 7.15 -3.52 -10.61
C THR A 51 6.63 -3.08 -9.25
N GLY A 52 5.72 -3.83 -8.65
CA GLY A 52 5.07 -3.51 -7.38
C GLY A 52 5.91 -3.84 -6.15
N VAL A 53 6.85 -4.79 -6.25
CA VAL A 53 7.73 -5.17 -5.12
C VAL A 53 9.20 -4.94 -5.46
N GLY A 54 9.65 -5.38 -6.63
CA GLY A 54 11.05 -5.26 -7.06
C GLY A 54 11.55 -3.82 -7.12
N LEU A 55 10.85 -2.93 -7.84
CA LEU A 55 11.26 -1.54 -7.97
C LEU A 55 11.26 -0.78 -6.62
N PRO A 56 10.24 -0.89 -5.74
CA PRO A 56 10.31 -0.30 -4.40
C PRO A 56 11.47 -0.82 -3.56
N LEU A 57 11.75 -2.13 -3.59
CA LEU A 57 12.91 -2.70 -2.90
C LEU A 57 14.23 -2.14 -3.44
N LEU A 58 14.37 -2.02 -4.76
CA LEU A 58 15.54 -1.40 -5.38
C LEU A 58 15.68 0.07 -4.98
N ALA A 59 14.57 0.82 -4.92
CA ALA A 59 14.57 2.22 -4.52
C ALA A 59 15.01 2.42 -3.05
N ILE A 60 14.49 1.61 -2.12
CA ILE A 60 14.92 1.62 -0.70
C ILE A 60 16.39 1.25 -0.60
N THR A 61 16.80 0.21 -1.32
CA THR A 61 18.19 -0.26 -1.34
C THR A 61 19.12 0.84 -1.83
N ALA A 62 18.81 1.47 -2.97
CA ALA A 62 19.55 2.60 -3.51
C ALA A 62 19.60 3.79 -2.54
N PHE A 63 18.49 4.08 -1.85
CA PHE A 63 18.44 5.12 -0.82
C PHE A 63 19.39 4.81 0.35
N VAL A 64 19.36 3.59 0.88
CA VAL A 64 20.26 3.16 1.97
C VAL A 64 21.73 3.22 1.54
N PHE A 65 22.06 2.71 0.35
CA PHE A 65 23.43 2.78 -0.19
C PHE A 65 23.89 4.21 -0.49
N SER A 66 22.97 5.14 -0.71
CA SER A 66 23.34 6.54 -0.96
C SER A 66 24.00 7.22 0.25
N GLY A 67 23.77 6.71 1.47
CA GLY A 67 24.27 7.27 2.72
C GLY A 67 23.65 8.62 3.10
N LYS A 68 22.57 9.05 2.42
CA LYS A 68 21.90 10.33 2.68
C LYS A 68 20.88 10.18 3.81
N GLN A 69 20.76 11.24 4.62
CA GLN A 69 19.86 11.25 5.78
C GLN A 69 18.39 11.39 5.41
N ASN A 70 18.09 12.06 4.29
CA ASN A 70 16.73 12.29 3.83
C ASN A 70 16.67 12.39 2.30
N LEU A 71 15.45 12.30 1.77
CA LEU A 71 15.20 12.32 0.34
C LEU A 71 15.66 13.61 -0.33
N GLN A 72 15.52 14.75 0.35
CA GLN A 72 15.98 16.04 -0.18
C GLN A 72 17.48 16.03 -0.41
N SER A 73 18.27 15.52 0.55
CA SER A 73 19.73 15.41 0.43
C SER A 73 20.15 14.45 -0.69
N LEU A 74 19.32 13.47 -1.00
CA LEU A 74 19.53 12.59 -2.15
C LEU A 74 19.22 13.30 -3.47
N ALA A 75 18.06 13.94 -3.57
CA ALA A 75 17.63 14.67 -4.77
C ALA A 75 18.53 15.88 -5.07
N SER A 76 19.10 16.54 -4.05
CA SER A 76 20.06 17.62 -4.20
C SER A 76 21.39 17.20 -4.85
N ARG A 77 21.65 15.89 -5.03
CA ARG A 77 22.78 15.43 -5.88
C ARG A 77 22.61 15.82 -7.35
N VAL A 78 21.37 16.01 -7.82
CA VAL A 78 21.08 16.51 -9.16
C VAL A 78 21.33 18.02 -9.20
N HIS A 79 20.62 18.76 -8.34
CA HIS A 79 20.80 20.20 -8.15
C HIS A 79 20.11 20.64 -6.84
N PRO A 80 20.65 21.61 -6.06
CA PRO A 80 20.05 22.04 -4.80
C PRO A 80 18.59 22.50 -4.92
N VAL A 81 18.27 23.27 -5.97
CA VAL A 81 16.91 23.75 -6.24
C VAL A 81 15.99 22.60 -6.63
N PHE A 82 16.49 21.65 -7.44
CA PHE A 82 15.72 20.46 -7.80
C PHE A 82 15.36 19.65 -6.56
N GLY A 83 16.32 19.46 -5.64
CA GLY A 83 16.10 18.75 -4.39
C GLY A 83 14.93 19.33 -3.60
N ILE A 84 14.91 20.66 -3.42
CA ILE A 84 13.83 21.36 -2.71
C ILE A 84 12.49 21.19 -3.45
N VAL A 85 12.43 21.55 -4.73
CA VAL A 85 11.18 21.53 -5.52
C VAL A 85 10.60 20.12 -5.58
N PHE A 86 11.41 19.13 -5.91
CA PHE A 86 10.99 17.74 -6.00
C PHE A 86 10.43 17.23 -4.68
N THR A 87 11.12 17.45 -3.56
CA THR A 87 10.62 16.98 -2.26
C THR A 87 9.35 17.69 -1.81
N THR A 88 9.22 18.98 -2.09
CA THR A 88 8.00 19.73 -1.76
C THR A 88 6.81 19.17 -2.54
N ILE A 89 6.95 18.99 -3.85
CA ILE A 89 5.91 18.39 -4.70
C ILE A 89 5.55 16.99 -4.20
N LEU A 90 6.56 16.18 -3.87
CA LEU A 90 6.33 14.83 -3.38
C LEU A 90 5.56 14.83 -2.05
N TYR A 91 5.92 15.67 -1.09
CA TYR A 91 5.22 15.75 0.19
C TYR A 91 3.80 16.27 0.04
N LEU A 92 3.56 17.21 -0.88
CA LEU A 92 2.21 17.68 -1.20
C LEU A 92 1.36 16.58 -1.87
N ALA A 93 1.95 15.80 -2.78
CA ALA A 93 1.28 14.66 -3.41
C ALA A 93 0.96 13.55 -2.42
N ILE A 94 1.89 13.20 -1.52
CA ILE A 94 1.63 12.21 -0.47
C ILE A 94 0.56 12.72 0.48
N GLY A 95 0.68 13.98 0.91
CA GLY A 95 -0.24 14.58 1.86
C GLY A 95 -1.54 15.06 1.21
N PRO A 96 -1.78 16.38 1.17
CA PRO A 96 -3.11 16.95 0.90
C PRO A 96 -3.65 16.71 -0.50
N PHE A 97 -2.81 16.50 -1.52
CA PHE A 97 -3.27 16.54 -2.91
C PHE A 97 -3.64 15.20 -3.52
N PHE A 98 -3.15 14.08 -2.99
CA PHE A 98 -3.41 12.80 -3.63
C PHE A 98 -3.52 11.62 -2.69
N ALA A 99 -2.43 11.17 -2.06
CA ALA A 99 -2.44 9.84 -1.44
C ALA A 99 -3.33 9.76 -0.18
N ILE A 100 -3.31 10.78 0.68
CA ILE A 100 -4.18 10.83 1.87
C ILE A 100 -5.67 10.92 1.47
N PRO A 101 -6.14 11.91 0.66
CA PRO A 101 -7.55 11.97 0.24
C PRO A 101 -8.03 10.71 -0.48
N ARG A 102 -7.21 10.17 -1.38
CA ARG A 102 -7.53 8.93 -2.12
C ARG A 102 -7.74 7.76 -1.18
N SER A 103 -6.88 7.60 -0.17
CA SER A 103 -6.99 6.49 0.79
C SER A 103 -8.26 6.58 1.62
N GLY A 104 -8.66 7.80 2.03
CA GLY A 104 -9.93 8.04 2.70
C GLY A 104 -11.13 7.67 1.82
N ASN A 105 -11.17 8.16 0.57
CA ASN A 105 -12.26 7.89 -0.35
C ASN A 105 -12.42 6.39 -0.68
N VAL A 106 -11.29 5.70 -0.90
CA VAL A 106 -11.30 4.25 -1.15
C VAL A 106 -11.81 3.47 0.06
N SER A 107 -11.47 3.91 1.28
CA SER A 107 -11.96 3.30 2.52
C SER A 107 -13.49 3.46 2.66
N PHE A 108 -14.04 4.60 2.23
CA PHE A 108 -15.49 4.82 2.18
C PHE A 108 -16.18 3.91 1.15
N GLU A 109 -15.68 3.93 -0.10
CA GLU A 109 -16.26 3.21 -1.24
C GLU A 109 -16.32 1.70 -1.02
N ILE A 110 -15.33 1.13 -0.32
CA ILE A 110 -15.26 -0.32 -0.09
C ILE A 110 -15.77 -0.70 1.29
N GLY A 111 -15.50 0.12 2.31
CA GLY A 111 -15.75 -0.23 3.71
C GLY A 111 -17.12 0.20 4.24
N VAL A 112 -17.77 1.21 3.63
CA VAL A 112 -19.00 1.79 4.18
C VAL A 112 -20.12 1.83 3.15
N LYS A 113 -19.82 2.29 1.93
CA LYS A 113 -20.81 2.43 0.84
C LYS A 113 -21.60 1.15 0.54
N PRO A 114 -21.01 -0.07 0.51
CA PRO A 114 -21.77 -1.29 0.22
C PRO A 114 -22.81 -1.64 1.30
N PHE A 115 -22.68 -1.07 2.50
CA PHE A 115 -23.58 -1.28 3.64
C PHE A 115 -24.64 -0.17 3.77
N LEU A 116 -24.52 0.92 3.00
CA LEU A 116 -25.50 2.00 2.92
C LEU A 116 -26.54 1.64 1.86
N SER A 117 -27.77 1.35 2.28
CA SER A 117 -28.89 1.09 1.37
C SER A 117 -29.27 2.38 0.61
N ASN A 118 -28.95 2.41 -0.69
CA ASN A 118 -29.40 3.33 -1.75
C ASN A 118 -29.16 4.84 -1.64
N ASP A 119 -28.69 5.39 -0.50
CA ASP A 119 -28.34 6.81 -0.37
C ASP A 119 -26.92 7.01 0.18
N ALA A 120 -25.92 6.68 -0.62
CA ALA A 120 -24.57 7.22 -0.42
C ALA A 120 -24.57 8.73 -0.77
N SER A 121 -25.30 9.51 0.02
CA SER A 121 -25.39 10.96 -0.12
C SER A 121 -24.01 11.57 0.10
N PRO A 122 -23.65 12.67 -0.58
CA PRO A 122 -22.43 13.44 -0.31
C PRO A 122 -22.22 13.73 1.19
N VAL A 123 -23.31 13.82 1.96
CA VAL A 123 -23.29 13.98 3.42
C VAL A 123 -22.64 12.78 4.13
N SER A 124 -22.94 11.55 3.72
CA SER A 124 -22.36 10.34 4.30
C SER A 124 -20.85 10.25 4.08
N LEU A 125 -20.38 10.66 2.89
CA LEU A 125 -18.96 10.76 2.57
C LEU A 125 -18.26 11.81 3.43
N ILE A 126 -18.88 12.99 3.62
CA ILE A 126 -18.32 14.06 4.46
C ILE A 126 -18.19 13.59 5.91
N ILE A 127 -19.24 12.99 6.48
CA ILE A 127 -19.23 12.48 7.86
C ILE A 127 -18.13 11.42 8.02
N PHE A 128 -18.08 10.44 7.11
CA PHE A 128 -17.04 9.41 7.15
C PHE A 128 -15.64 10.02 7.05
N THR A 129 -15.44 10.96 6.13
CA THR A 129 -14.14 11.60 5.91
C THR A 129 -13.67 12.36 7.15
N ILE A 130 -14.56 13.13 7.81
CA ILE A 130 -14.25 13.83 9.05
C ILE A 130 -13.88 12.83 10.15
N LEU A 131 -14.68 11.79 10.35
CA LEU A 131 -14.41 10.78 11.38
C LEU A 131 -13.10 10.02 11.12
N PHE A 132 -12.89 9.60 9.87
CA PHE A 132 -11.71 8.86 9.45
C PHE A 132 -10.43 9.69 9.67
N PHE A 133 -10.40 10.94 9.21
CA PHE A 133 -9.23 11.79 9.37
C PHE A 133 -9.05 12.32 10.79
N ALA A 134 -10.13 12.52 11.56
CA ALA A 134 -10.02 12.83 12.98
C ALA A 134 -9.36 11.67 13.74
N LEU A 135 -9.81 10.43 13.50
CA LEU A 135 -9.21 9.25 14.12
C LEU A 135 -7.74 9.06 13.67
N ALA A 136 -7.47 9.21 12.37
CA ALA A 136 -6.11 9.13 11.85
C ALA A 136 -5.20 10.20 12.47
N CYS A 137 -5.71 11.43 12.63
CA CYS A 137 -5.01 12.52 13.29
C CYS A 137 -4.71 12.15 14.75
N LEU A 138 -5.70 11.69 15.52
CA LEU A 138 -5.54 11.28 16.92
C LEU A 138 -4.49 10.18 17.11
N LEU A 139 -4.47 9.18 16.21
CA LEU A 139 -3.46 8.12 16.24
C LEU A 139 -2.06 8.63 15.84
N SER A 140 -2.00 9.65 14.97
CA SER A 140 -0.74 10.23 14.49
C SER A 140 -0.07 11.23 15.44
N LEU A 141 -0.83 11.83 16.37
CA LEU A 141 -0.32 12.83 17.32
C LEU A 141 0.80 12.28 18.23
N ASN A 142 0.91 10.97 18.40
CA ASN A 142 1.94 10.32 19.21
C ASN A 142 2.90 9.49 18.33
N PRO A 143 3.97 10.09 17.77
CA PRO A 143 4.87 9.42 16.82
C PRO A 143 5.52 8.16 17.39
N SER A 144 5.86 8.14 18.69
CA SER A 144 6.40 6.94 19.34
C SER A 144 5.39 5.78 19.35
N LYS A 145 4.10 6.09 19.49
CA LYS A 145 3.04 5.08 19.45
C LYS A 145 2.73 4.62 18.03
N ILE A 146 3.03 5.40 16.98
CA ILE A 146 2.78 4.97 15.59
C ILE A 146 3.55 3.69 15.28
N ILE A 147 4.82 3.62 15.67
CA ILE A 147 5.66 2.43 15.43
C ILE A 147 5.06 1.21 16.16
N ASP A 148 4.64 1.38 17.41
CA ASP A 148 4.00 0.33 18.20
C ASP A 148 2.65 -0.10 17.61
N ILE A 149 1.82 0.85 17.22
CA ILE A 149 0.50 0.63 16.60
C ILE A 149 0.67 -0.14 15.28
N VAL A 150 1.56 0.34 14.40
CA VAL A 150 1.82 -0.28 13.10
C VAL A 150 2.36 -1.70 13.29
N GLY A 151 3.44 -1.86 14.06
CA GLY A 151 4.12 -3.14 14.23
C GLY A 151 3.32 -4.17 15.04
N LYS A 152 2.78 -3.78 16.20
CA LYS A 152 2.16 -4.70 17.15
C LYS A 152 0.69 -4.99 16.86
N PHE A 153 -0.05 -4.05 16.25
CA PHE A 153 -1.48 -4.19 16.05
C PHE A 153 -1.85 -4.28 14.56
N LEU A 154 -1.48 -3.30 13.74
CA LEU A 154 -1.91 -3.29 12.33
C LEU A 154 -1.29 -4.42 11.52
N THR A 155 -0.02 -4.75 11.75
CA THR A 155 0.67 -5.82 11.02
C THR A 155 -0.01 -7.18 11.20
N PRO A 156 -0.22 -7.69 12.44
CA PRO A 156 -0.89 -8.98 12.62
C PRO A 156 -2.33 -8.97 12.13
N ILE A 157 -3.06 -7.86 12.28
CA ILE A 157 -4.42 -7.72 11.73
C ILE A 157 -4.40 -7.86 10.21
N LYS A 158 -3.51 -7.12 9.52
CA LYS A 158 -3.35 -7.18 8.06
C LYS A 158 -3.02 -8.59 7.58
N LEU A 159 -2.02 -9.24 8.19
CA LEU A 159 -1.62 -10.60 7.83
C LEU A 159 -2.73 -11.62 8.08
N THR A 160 -3.43 -11.52 9.21
CA THR A 160 -4.56 -12.39 9.53
C THR A 160 -5.67 -12.23 8.50
N PHE A 161 -5.99 -11.00 8.11
CA PHE A 161 -7.03 -10.71 7.12
C PHE A 161 -6.67 -11.27 5.74
N ILE A 162 -5.41 -11.11 5.29
CA ILE A 162 -4.93 -11.70 4.03
C ILE A 162 -5.00 -13.22 4.09
N GLY A 163 -4.54 -13.83 5.19
CA GLY A 163 -4.61 -15.28 5.37
C GLY A 163 -6.05 -15.78 5.28
N LEU A 164 -6.98 -15.10 5.95
CA LEU A 164 -8.40 -15.41 5.88
C LEU A 164 -8.96 -15.23 4.46
N LEU A 165 -8.62 -14.15 3.75
CA LEU A 165 -9.03 -13.94 2.37
C LEU A 165 -8.55 -15.07 1.44
N VAL A 166 -7.30 -15.51 1.57
CA VAL A 166 -6.75 -16.62 0.79
C VAL A 166 -7.51 -17.91 1.08
N VAL A 167 -7.74 -18.23 2.36
CA VAL A 167 -8.49 -19.42 2.77
C VAL A 167 -9.92 -19.39 2.22
N VAL A 168 -10.62 -18.26 2.36
CA VAL A 168 -11.99 -18.10 1.84
C VAL A 168 -12.02 -18.21 0.32
N ALA A 169 -11.05 -17.61 -0.38
CA ALA A 169 -10.98 -17.69 -1.85
C ALA A 169 -10.77 -19.12 -2.36
N LEU A 170 -10.05 -19.97 -1.61
CA LEU A 170 -9.83 -21.38 -1.95
C LEU A 170 -11.07 -22.25 -1.65
N ILE A 171 -11.78 -21.99 -0.55
CA ILE A 171 -12.95 -22.80 -0.12
C ILE A 171 -14.22 -22.38 -0.86
N ARG A 172 -14.41 -21.08 -1.12
CA ARG A 172 -15.59 -20.48 -1.77
C ARG A 172 -15.17 -19.56 -2.91
N PRO A 173 -14.74 -20.12 -4.06
CA PRO A 173 -14.41 -19.30 -5.22
C PRO A 173 -15.66 -18.57 -5.73
N ILE A 174 -15.49 -17.27 -6.04
CA ILE A 174 -16.57 -16.39 -6.53
C ILE A 174 -17.00 -16.80 -7.96
N GLY A 175 -16.21 -17.62 -8.66
CA GLY A 175 -16.51 -18.15 -9.99
C GLY A 175 -15.40 -19.04 -10.54
N THR A 176 -15.56 -19.49 -11.77
CA THR A 176 -14.52 -20.21 -12.52
C THR A 176 -13.50 -19.24 -13.13
N ILE A 177 -12.31 -19.73 -13.46
CA ILE A 177 -11.27 -18.92 -14.11
C ILE A 177 -11.78 -18.48 -15.49
N GLN A 178 -11.96 -17.17 -15.66
CA GLN A 178 -12.44 -16.56 -16.89
C GLN A 178 -11.30 -16.27 -17.87
N ALA A 179 -11.64 -15.99 -19.13
CA ALA A 179 -10.67 -15.49 -20.10
C ALA A 179 -10.14 -14.10 -19.69
N PRO A 180 -8.88 -13.77 -19.99
CA PRO A 180 -8.33 -12.45 -19.72
C PRO A 180 -9.17 -11.35 -20.40
N SER A 181 -9.33 -10.23 -19.70
CA SER A 181 -9.85 -8.99 -20.28
C SER A 181 -8.92 -8.48 -21.41
N LYS A 182 -9.44 -7.63 -22.31
CA LYS A 182 -8.73 -7.21 -23.55
C LYS A 182 -7.28 -6.75 -23.35
N GLY A 183 -6.98 -6.03 -22.27
CA GLY A 183 -5.61 -5.59 -21.95
C GLY A 183 -4.66 -6.76 -21.69
N TYR A 184 -5.07 -7.69 -20.84
CA TYR A 184 -4.27 -8.85 -20.44
C TYR A 184 -4.20 -9.97 -21.49
N ASN A 185 -4.97 -9.87 -22.58
CA ASN A 185 -4.93 -10.81 -23.70
C ASN A 185 -3.81 -10.46 -24.71
N ILE A 186 -3.46 -9.17 -24.82
CA ILE A 186 -2.45 -8.66 -25.77
C ILE A 186 -1.10 -8.45 -25.05
N THR A 187 -1.12 -7.86 -23.86
CA THR A 187 0.04 -7.68 -22.99
C THR A 187 -0.25 -8.26 -21.61
N SER A 188 0.12 -9.52 -21.41
CA SER A 188 -0.15 -10.25 -20.15
C SER A 188 0.65 -9.76 -18.94
N VAL A 189 1.53 -8.77 -19.12
CA VAL A 189 2.41 -8.23 -18.07
C VAL A 189 1.83 -6.94 -17.49
N PHE A 190 1.18 -6.08 -18.31
CA PHE A 190 0.43 -4.85 -17.95
C PHE A 190 -0.54 -4.45 -19.06
#